data_AF-A0A850SEZ5-F1
#
_entry.id   AF-A0A850SEZ5-F1
#
_cell.length_a   1.000
_cell.length_b   1.000
_cell.length_c   1.000
_cell.angle_alpha   90.00
_cell.angle_beta   90.00
_cell.angle_gamma   90.00
#
_symmetry.space_group_name_H-M   'P 1'
#
loop_
_entity.id
_entity.type
_entity.pdbx_description
1 polymer ?
#
loop_
_entity_poly.entity_id
_entity_poly.type
_entity_poly.pdbx_seq_one_letter_code
_entity_poly.pdbx_strand_id
1 'polypeptide(L)'
;MSKGPPHRIDEKQRVQILTLHGAARRVTTRQFNDYEADIAAMYWVGWHVSNVLKLPSPLIRLAIVLERDPYRFADTIGAYHTLKARAPFRCERAYLEFLGLYDQMTRKPLRAVD
;
A
#
# COMPACT_ATOMS: atom_id res chain seq x y z
N MET A 1 22.95 15.75 -17.03
CA MET A 1 21.68 15.79 -16.28
C MET A 1 21.96 15.28 -14.87
N SER A 2 22.02 16.18 -13.88
CA SER A 2 22.24 15.78 -12.49
C SER A 2 20.97 15.08 -11.99
N LYS A 3 21.06 13.77 -11.72
CA LYS A 3 20.02 13.03 -11.01
C LYS A 3 19.93 13.69 -9.64
N GLY A 4 18.81 14.35 -9.33
CA GLY A 4 18.55 14.88 -8.00
C GLY A 4 18.82 13.81 -6.93
N PRO A 5 19.12 14.21 -5.68
CA PRO A 5 19.46 13.26 -4.62
C PRO A 5 18.42 12.14 -4.55
N PRO A 6 18.84 10.88 -4.31
CA PRO A 6 17.93 9.75 -4.27
C PRO A 6 16.79 10.08 -3.31
N HIS A 7 15.55 9.90 -3.75
CA HIS A 7 14.38 10.08 -2.89
C HIS A 7 14.63 9.32 -1.59
N ARG A 8 14.83 10.05 -0.49
CA ARG A 8 15.06 9.47 0.83
C ARG A 8 13.78 9.60 1.62
N ILE A 9 13.28 8.49 2.14
CA ILE A 9 12.15 8.48 3.07
C ILE A 9 12.70 8.95 4.42
N ASP A 10 12.14 10.04 4.95
CA ASP A 10 12.41 10.46 6.32
C ASP A 10 11.61 9.61 7.33
N GLU A 11 11.96 9.70 8.63
CA GLU A 11 11.31 8.87 9.65
C GLU A 11 9.81 9.15 9.78
N LYS A 12 9.37 10.39 9.59
CA LYS A 12 7.94 10.75 9.65
C LYS A 12 7.17 10.10 8.50
N GLN A 13 7.73 10.12 7.29
CA GLN A 13 7.18 9.46 6.12
C GLN A 13 7.18 7.94 6.30
N ARG A 14 8.26 7.35 6.84
CA ARG A 14 8.33 5.91 7.15
C ARG A 14 7.22 5.50 8.12
N VAL A 15 7.07 6.20 9.24
CA VAL A 15 6.00 5.94 10.22
C VAL A 15 4.63 6.07 9.58
N GLN A 16 4.40 7.09 8.75
CA GLN A 16 3.12 7.27 8.06
C GLN A 16 2.82 6.12 7.08
N ILE A 17 3.81 5.69 6.30
CA ILE A 17 3.70 4.56 5.36
C ILE A 17 3.35 3.27 6.11
N LEU A 18 4.07 2.96 7.20
CA LEU A 18 3.85 1.75 7.99
C LEU A 18 2.50 1.77 8.70
N THR A 19 2.06 2.94 9.18
CA THR A 19 0.75 3.11 9.81
C THR A 19 -0.37 2.86 8.79
N LEU A 20 -0.27 3.45 7.60
CA LEU A 20 -1.24 3.23 6.52
C LEU A 20 -1.24 1.78 6.04
N HIS A 21 -0.08 1.13 6.02
CA HIS A 21 0.02 -0.31 5.76
C HIS A 21 -0.66 -1.17 6.82
N GLY A 22 -0.46 -0.88 8.11
CA GLY A 22 -1.18 -1.57 9.18
C GLY A 22 -2.69 -1.42 9.05
N ALA A 23 -3.17 -0.22 8.69
CA ALA A 23 -4.59 0.03 8.45
C ALA A 23 -5.12 -0.73 7.23
N ALA A 24 -4.40 -0.67 6.11
CA ALA A 24 -4.74 -1.41 4.88
C ALA A 24 -4.80 -2.92 5.13
N ARG A 25 -3.86 -3.48 5.91
CA ARG A 25 -3.91 -4.90 6.29
C ARG A 25 -5.16 -5.24 7.10
N ARG A 26 -5.58 -4.40 8.04
CA ARG A 26 -6.76 -4.67 8.88
C ARG A 26 -8.05 -4.79 8.06
N VAL A 27 -8.18 -4.04 6.97
CA VAL A 27 -9.35 -4.15 6.09
C VAL A 27 -9.22 -5.35 5.15
N THR A 28 -8.02 -5.65 4.65
CA THR A 28 -7.82 -6.76 3.73
C THR A 28 -7.89 -8.13 4.42
N THR A 29 -7.50 -8.28 5.68
CA THR A 29 -7.60 -9.57 6.41
C THR A 29 -9.03 -10.02 6.66
N ARG A 30 -10.01 -9.10 6.65
CA ARG A 30 -11.45 -9.46 6.67
C ARG A 30 -11.88 -10.17 5.41
N GLN A 31 -11.14 -9.94 4.34
CA GLN A 31 -11.49 -10.32 2.99
C GLN A 31 -10.49 -11.25 2.35
N PHE A 32 -9.39 -11.64 2.97
CA PHE A 32 -8.32 -12.42 2.34
C PHE A 32 -7.53 -13.18 3.41
N ASN A 33 -6.81 -14.23 3.02
CA ASN A 33 -5.86 -14.85 3.94
C ASN A 33 -4.69 -13.89 4.24
N ASP A 34 -3.87 -14.20 5.25
CA ASP A 34 -2.82 -13.30 5.73
C ASP A 34 -1.81 -12.86 4.66
N TYR A 35 -1.52 -13.74 3.69
CA TYR A 35 -0.59 -13.49 2.60
C TYR A 35 -1.21 -12.60 1.52
N GLU A 36 -2.41 -12.94 1.03
CA GLU A 36 -3.17 -12.14 0.08
C GLU A 36 -3.51 -10.75 0.63
N ALA A 37 -3.87 -10.69 1.91
CA ALA A 37 -4.18 -9.46 2.62
C ALA A 37 -2.97 -8.50 2.63
N ASP A 38 -1.78 -9.06 2.77
CA ASP A 38 -0.53 -8.33 2.77
C ASP A 38 -0.18 -7.76 1.40
N ILE A 39 -0.32 -8.58 0.36
CA ILE A 39 -0.12 -8.17 -1.04
C ILE A 39 -1.05 -7.02 -1.41
N ALA A 40 -2.34 -7.14 -1.07
CA ALA A 40 -3.33 -6.12 -1.33
C ALA A 40 -3.00 -4.82 -0.58
N ALA A 41 -2.63 -4.91 0.70
CA ALA A 41 -2.26 -3.75 1.51
C ALA A 41 -1.02 -3.04 0.95
N MET A 42 0.04 -3.77 0.61
CA MET A 42 1.26 -3.21 0.02
C MET A 42 1.00 -2.53 -1.32
N TYR A 43 0.18 -3.14 -2.19
CA TYR A 43 -0.15 -2.57 -3.49
C TYR A 43 -0.88 -1.22 -3.33
N TRP A 44 -1.92 -1.20 -2.51
CA TRP A 44 -2.72 0.01 -2.27
C TRP A 44 -1.94 1.11 -1.58
N VAL A 45 -1.18 0.80 -0.53
CA VAL A 45 -0.34 1.81 0.13
C VAL A 45 0.72 2.32 -0.85
N GLY A 46 1.40 1.43 -1.57
CA GLY A 46 2.39 1.83 -2.57
C GLY A 46 1.82 2.78 -3.62
N TRP A 47 0.63 2.50 -4.15
CA TRP A 47 0.01 3.33 -5.19
C TRP A 47 -0.61 4.60 -4.61
N HIS A 48 -1.46 4.52 -3.59
CA HIS A 48 -2.18 5.67 -3.06
C HIS A 48 -1.28 6.65 -2.30
N VAL A 49 -0.35 6.13 -1.51
CA VAL A 49 0.57 6.99 -0.76
C VAL A 49 1.56 7.67 -1.70
N SER A 50 1.88 7.07 -2.85
CA SER A 50 2.71 7.76 -3.87
C SER A 50 2.06 9.04 -4.37
N ASN A 51 0.74 9.04 -4.54
CA ASN A 51 0.00 10.22 -5.00
C ASN A 51 0.00 11.35 -3.97
N VAL A 52 -0.03 11.04 -2.68
CA VAL A 52 -0.12 12.04 -1.59
C VAL A 52 1.24 12.48 -1.07
N LEU A 53 2.15 11.55 -0.84
CA LEU A 53 3.51 11.86 -0.37
C LEU A 53 4.45 12.29 -1.49
N LYS A 54 4.02 12.19 -2.76
CA LYS A 54 4.85 12.46 -3.94
C LYS A 54 6.15 11.64 -3.94
N LEU A 55 6.09 10.45 -3.35
CA LEU A 55 7.17 9.48 -3.32
C LEU A 55 6.94 8.40 -4.37
N PRO A 56 7.98 7.86 -5.02
CA PRO A 56 7.81 6.74 -5.95
C PRO A 56 7.17 5.53 -5.27
N SER A 57 6.17 4.93 -5.91
CA SER A 57 5.51 3.70 -5.41
C SER A 57 6.49 2.58 -5.03
N PRO A 58 7.57 2.30 -5.82
CA PRO A 58 8.57 1.31 -5.44
C PRO A 58 9.27 1.63 -4.12
N LEU A 59 9.53 2.92 -3.84
CA LEU A 59 10.21 3.35 -2.62
C LEU A 59 9.31 3.16 -1.38
N ILE A 60 8.01 3.42 -1.52
CA ILE A 60 7.01 3.17 -0.46
C ILE A 60 6.91 1.67 -0.17
N ARG A 61 6.82 0.84 -1.21
CA ARG A 61 6.79 -0.63 -1.06
C ARG A 61 8.07 -1.15 -0.42
N LEU A 62 9.23 -0.60 -0.80
CA LEU A 62 10.51 -0.93 -0.19
C LEU A 62 10.53 -0.58 1.30
N ALA A 63 10.02 0.59 1.71
CA ALA A 63 9.91 0.95 3.12
C ALA A 63 9.02 0.00 3.94
N ILE A 64 8.00 -0.60 3.32
CA ILE A 64 7.17 -1.62 3.98
C ILE A 64 7.91 -2.96 4.09
N VAL A 65 8.69 -3.31 3.06
CA VAL A 65 9.41 -4.58 2.94
C VAL A 65 10.64 -4.65 3.82
N LEU A 66 11.37 -3.54 3.97
CA LEU A 66 12.55 -3.48 4.84
C LEU A 66 12.22 -3.76 6.30
N GLU A 67 10.97 -3.59 6.70
CA GLU A 67 10.46 -3.94 8.03
C GLU A 67 9.97 -5.39 8.11
N ARG A 68 10.19 -6.22 7.08
CA ARG A 68 9.55 -7.52 6.88
C ARG A 68 10.49 -8.58 6.33
N ASP A 69 9.97 -9.81 6.32
CA ASP A 69 10.66 -10.97 5.77
C ASP A 69 10.95 -10.80 4.27
N PRO A 70 12.22 -10.91 3.83
CA PRO A 70 12.63 -10.70 2.44
C PRO A 70 12.04 -11.72 1.45
N TYR A 71 11.65 -12.92 1.89
CA TYR A 71 11.00 -13.92 1.02
C TYR A 71 9.61 -13.49 0.58
N ARG A 72 8.91 -12.66 1.37
CA ARG A 72 7.58 -12.14 1.02
C ARG A 72 7.61 -11.06 -0.07
N PHE A 73 8.78 -10.46 -0.33
CA PHE A 73 8.94 -9.35 -1.28
C PHE A 73 8.84 -9.78 -2.73
N ALA A 74 9.52 -10.86 -3.11
CA ALA A 74 9.56 -11.34 -4.49
C ALA A 74 8.16 -11.67 -5.01
N ASP A 75 7.37 -12.28 -4.13
CA ASP A 75 5.98 -12.66 -4.36
C ASP A 75 5.04 -11.46 -4.59
N THR A 76 5.36 -10.28 -4.02
CA THR A 76 4.43 -9.16 -4.04
C THR A 76 4.39 -8.44 -5.39
N ILE A 77 5.45 -8.52 -6.20
CA ILE A 77 5.66 -7.63 -7.36
C ILE A 77 4.67 -7.90 -8.53
N GLY A 78 3.96 -9.05 -8.54
CA GLY A 78 2.89 -9.33 -9.52
C GLY A 78 1.59 -9.91 -8.94
N ALA A 79 1.60 -10.38 -7.68
CA ALA A 79 0.50 -11.18 -7.14
C ALA A 79 -0.82 -10.42 -6.95
N TYR A 80 -0.78 -9.09 -6.77
CA TYR A 80 -2.02 -8.31 -6.61
C TYR A 80 -2.89 -8.35 -7.87
N HIS A 81 -2.30 -8.27 -9.07
CA HIS A 81 -3.08 -8.31 -10.31
C HIS A 81 -3.78 -9.67 -10.48
N THR A 82 -3.09 -10.76 -10.11
CA THR A 82 -3.68 -12.11 -10.08
C THR A 82 -4.82 -12.20 -9.07
N LEU A 83 -4.64 -11.63 -7.86
CA LEU A 83 -5.67 -11.60 -6.83
C LEU A 83 -6.91 -10.82 -7.31
N LYS A 84 -6.72 -9.63 -7.89
CA LYS A 84 -7.79 -8.78 -8.44
C LYS A 84 -8.58 -9.50 -9.54
N ALA A 85 -7.91 -10.23 -10.41
CA ALA A 85 -8.56 -11.01 -11.46
C ALA A 85 -9.41 -12.17 -10.88
N ARG A 86 -8.93 -12.83 -9.82
CA ARG A 86 -9.60 -13.98 -9.19
C ARG A 86 -10.76 -13.58 -8.27
N ALA A 87 -10.67 -12.42 -7.62
CA ALA A 87 -11.60 -12.00 -6.58
C ALA A 87 -11.97 -10.50 -6.67
N PRO A 88 -12.51 -10.03 -7.82
CA PRO A 88 -12.69 -8.60 -8.08
C PRO A 88 -13.57 -7.90 -7.03
N PHE A 89 -14.70 -8.50 -6.64
CA PHE A 89 -15.61 -7.94 -5.63
C PHE A 89 -14.98 -7.83 -4.23
N ARG A 90 -14.13 -8.79 -3.84
CA ARG A 90 -13.42 -8.73 -2.54
C ARG A 90 -12.39 -7.60 -2.55
N CYS A 91 -11.69 -7.42 -3.67
CA CYS A 91 -10.75 -6.31 -3.85
C CYS A 91 -11.47 -4.96 -3.85
N GLU A 92 -12.60 -4.82 -4.55
CA GLU A 92 -13.39 -3.58 -4.57
C GLU A 92 -13.90 -3.20 -3.17
N ARG A 93 -14.47 -4.15 -2.43
CA ARG A 93 -14.94 -3.90 -1.06
C ARG A 93 -13.81 -3.48 -0.12
N ALA A 94 -12.71 -4.23 -0.10
CA ALA A 94 -11.57 -3.87 0.75
C ALA A 94 -10.91 -2.55 0.30
N TYR A 95 -11.03 -2.17 -0.98
CA TYR A 95 -10.58 -0.88 -1.48
C TYR A 95 -11.43 0.28 -0.94
N LEU A 96 -12.76 0.17 -0.99
CA LEU A 96 -13.67 1.17 -0.43
C LEU A 96 -13.45 1.34 1.09
N GLU A 97 -13.24 0.23 1.82
CA GLU A 97 -12.91 0.27 3.25
C GLU A 97 -11.56 0.99 3.49
N PHE A 98 -10.56 0.74 2.65
CA PHE A 98 -9.26 1.42 2.72
C PHE A 98 -9.40 2.94 2.51
N LEU A 99 -10.17 3.39 1.51
CA LEU A 99 -10.41 4.82 1.28
C LEU A 99 -11.03 5.50 2.50
N GLY A 100 -12.04 4.89 3.10
CA GLY A 100 -12.68 5.41 4.31
C GLY A 100 -11.70 5.55 5.48
N LEU A 101 -10.84 4.55 5.70
CA LEU A 101 -9.81 4.63 6.74
C LEU A 101 -8.73 5.66 6.41
N TYR A 102 -8.31 5.74 5.15
CA TYR A 102 -7.30 6.70 4.71
C TYR A 102 -7.74 8.14 5.01
N ASP A 103 -8.98 8.48 4.66
CA ASP A 103 -9.55 9.80 4.87
C ASP A 103 -9.60 10.19 6.35
N GLN A 104 -10.01 9.24 7.20
CA GLN A 104 -10.04 9.42 8.65
C GLN A 104 -8.64 9.68 9.23
N MET A 105 -7.64 8.91 8.78
CA MET A 105 -6.28 8.98 9.32
C MET A 105 -5.50 10.19 8.85
N THR A 106 -5.69 10.59 7.59
CA THR A 106 -4.92 11.68 6.98
C THR A 106 -5.65 13.02 6.99
N ARG A 107 -6.95 13.03 7.31
CA ARG A 107 -7.84 14.18 7.18
C ARG A 107 -7.81 14.81 5.78
N LYS A 108 -7.46 14.00 4.77
CA LYS A 108 -7.39 14.38 3.37
C LYS A 108 -8.23 13.38 2.57
N PRO A 109 -9.30 13.83 1.90
CA PRO A 109 -10.10 12.93 1.09
C PRO A 109 -9.27 12.39 -0.07
N LEU A 110 -9.21 11.07 -0.19
CA LEU A 110 -8.64 10.38 -1.32
C LEU A 110 -9.77 10.00 -2.27
N ARG A 111 -9.89 10.74 -3.36
CA ARG A 111 -10.82 10.36 -4.42
C ARG A 111 -10.33 9.06 -5.06
N ALA A 112 -11.26 8.15 -5.35
CA ALA A 112 -10.94 7.01 -6.19
C ALA A 112 -10.31 7.53 -7.49
N VAL A 113 -9.18 6.96 -7.88
CA VAL A 113 -8.60 7.28 -9.19
C VAL A 113 -9.41 6.44 -10.18
N ASP A 114 -10.15 7.13 -11.06
CA ASP A 114 -10.96 6.53 -12.13
C ASP A 114 -10.13 5.59 -13.02
#